data_AF-A0AA40VZI2-F1
#
_entry.id   AF-A0AA40VZI2-F1
#
_cell.length_a   1.000
_cell.length_b   1.000
_cell.length_c   1.000
_cell.angle_alpha   90.00
_cell.angle_beta   90.00
_cell.angle_gamma   90.00
#
_symmetry.space_group_name_H-M   'P 1'
#
loop_
_entity.id
_entity.type
_entity.pdbx_description
1 polymer ?
#
loop_
_entity_poly.entity_id
_entity_poly.type
_entity_poly.pdbx_seq_one_letter_code
_entity_poly.pdbx_strand_id
1 'polypeptide(L)'
;MGVTTTTSLPDEPGPWLIFDKGDLGGSEYEERALPGIGRPFREPNPDFPPNHNVVEAMSDPQVQKMVKDVTCADCSDIAAYLYKEAGQKGAILNVKPALRNNLNVLENGVLEKRQTYHQVYSDGQYVYDPRVSSRPVPQGDWLQLMKGTNPDGISISKIK
;
A
#
# COMPACT_ATOMS: atom_id res chain seq x y z
N MET A 1 5.06 -53.22 16.44
CA MET A 1 4.44 -52.76 15.19
C MET A 1 4.21 -51.26 15.32
N GLY A 2 5.15 -50.45 14.82
CA GLY A 2 5.05 -49.00 14.82
C GLY A 2 5.08 -48.54 13.38
N VAL A 3 4.01 -47.89 12.92
CA VAL A 3 3.95 -47.28 11.60
C VAL A 3 4.34 -45.81 11.72
N THR A 4 5.42 -45.44 11.06
CA THR A 4 5.82 -44.06 10.83
C THR A 4 5.01 -43.52 9.67
N THR A 5 4.15 -42.53 9.91
CA THR A 5 3.51 -41.78 8.83
C THR A 5 4.17 -40.41 8.73
N THR A 6 5.07 -40.30 7.75
CA THR A 6 5.60 -39.04 7.24
C THR A 6 4.46 -38.33 6.50
N THR A 7 3.98 -37.20 7.02
CA THR A 7 3.06 -36.31 6.29
C THR A 7 3.88 -35.26 5.56
N SER A 8 3.94 -35.39 4.24
CA SER A 8 4.50 -34.40 3.32
C SER A 8 3.64 -33.12 3.32
N LEU A 9 4.30 -31.97 3.25
CA LEU A 9 3.69 -30.66 3.02
C LEU A 9 2.95 -30.63 1.66
N PRO A 10 1.73 -30.06 1.57
CA PRO A 10 1.09 -29.84 0.29
C PRO A 10 1.70 -28.62 -0.42
N ASP A 11 2.08 -28.86 -1.68
CA ASP A 11 2.68 -27.93 -2.62
C ASP A 11 1.59 -27.54 -3.64
N GLU A 12 0.64 -26.66 -3.28
CA GLU A 12 -0.29 -26.01 -4.23
C GLU A 12 -0.81 -24.64 -3.70
N PRO A 13 -0.89 -23.59 -4.53
CA PRO A 13 -1.48 -22.31 -4.16
C PRO A 13 -3.02 -22.40 -4.18
N GLY A 14 -3.63 -22.39 -2.99
CA GLY A 14 -5.10 -22.40 -2.83
C GLY A 14 -5.79 -21.14 -3.38
N PRO A 15 -7.08 -21.24 -3.74
CA PRO A 15 -7.79 -20.25 -4.55
C PRO A 15 -8.15 -18.98 -3.77
N TRP A 16 -7.81 -17.84 -4.37
CA TRP A 16 -8.31 -16.52 -4.03
C TRP A 16 -9.83 -16.48 -4.22
N LEU A 17 -10.58 -16.12 -3.18
CA LEU A 17 -11.88 -15.46 -3.17
C LEU A 17 -12.61 -15.84 -1.88
N ILE A 18 -12.66 -14.97 -0.87
CA ILE A 18 -13.83 -14.88 0.03
C ILE A 18 -14.05 -13.40 0.39
N PHE A 19 -15.13 -12.85 -0.19
CA PHE A 19 -15.88 -11.73 0.41
C PHE A 19 -16.93 -12.33 1.37
N ASP A 20 -17.13 -11.62 2.47
CA ASP A 20 -18.20 -11.72 3.48
C ASP A 20 -18.01 -12.73 4.64
N LYS A 21 -17.73 -12.20 5.83
CA LYS A 21 -18.78 -12.07 6.87
C LYS A 21 -18.41 -11.07 7.95
N GLY A 22 -19.42 -10.32 8.37
CA GLY A 22 -19.30 -9.12 9.19
C GLY A 22 -19.04 -9.34 10.68
N ASP A 23 -18.99 -8.17 11.32
CA ASP A 23 -18.85 -7.86 12.74
C ASP A 23 -17.44 -7.40 13.15
N LEU A 24 -17.31 -6.07 13.28
CA LEU A 24 -16.26 -5.31 13.98
C LEU A 24 -14.82 -5.41 13.44
N GLY A 25 -14.51 -4.52 12.49
CA GLY A 25 -13.28 -3.71 12.46
C GLY A 25 -11.92 -4.42 12.52
N GLY A 26 -11.28 -4.55 11.35
CA GLY A 26 -9.86 -4.91 11.24
C GLY A 26 -9.63 -5.94 10.16
N SER A 27 -9.38 -5.48 8.94
CA SER A 27 -9.05 -6.34 7.80
C SER A 27 -7.79 -7.15 8.05
N GLU A 28 -7.85 -8.47 7.84
CA GLU A 28 -6.80 -9.49 8.03
C GLU A 28 -5.42 -9.21 7.38
N TYR A 29 -5.28 -8.13 6.60
CA TYR A 29 -3.98 -7.68 6.10
C TYR A 29 -3.18 -6.85 7.13
N GLU A 30 -3.80 -6.39 8.23
CA GLU A 30 -3.13 -5.60 9.27
C GLU A 30 -2.36 -6.44 10.30
N GLU A 31 -2.42 -7.77 10.27
CA GLU A 31 -1.70 -8.62 11.24
C GLU A 31 -0.53 -9.41 10.63
N ARG A 32 -0.43 -9.44 9.29
CA ARG A 32 0.68 -10.12 8.60
C ARG A 32 1.88 -9.18 8.45
N ALA A 33 3.06 -9.65 8.86
CA ALA A 33 4.30 -8.91 8.70
C ALA A 33 4.49 -8.43 7.24
N LEU A 34 4.61 -7.12 7.05
CA LEU A 34 4.77 -6.53 5.71
C LEU A 34 6.19 -6.73 5.18
N PRO A 35 6.36 -6.96 3.86
CA PRO A 35 7.69 -7.12 3.27
C PRO A 35 8.55 -5.89 3.53
N GLY A 36 9.84 -6.08 3.82
CA GLY A 36 10.78 -4.98 4.05
C GLY A 36 10.72 -4.31 5.43
N ILE A 37 9.62 -4.43 6.19
CA ILE A 37 9.52 -3.87 7.56
C ILE A 37 9.27 -4.93 8.65
N GLY A 38 8.78 -6.12 8.30
CA GLY A 38 8.68 -7.26 9.22
C GLY A 38 7.60 -7.11 10.31
N ARG A 39 6.73 -6.11 10.21
CA ARG A 39 5.64 -5.79 11.13
C ARG A 39 4.50 -5.13 10.35
N PRO A 40 3.28 -5.06 10.89
CA PRO A 40 2.23 -4.26 10.27
C PRO A 40 2.48 -2.74 10.38
N PHE A 41 1.66 -1.97 9.67
CA PHE A 41 1.64 -0.52 9.83
C PHE A 41 1.13 -0.13 11.21
N ARG A 42 1.69 0.94 11.77
CA ARG A 42 1.13 1.56 12.96
C ARG A 42 -0.22 2.18 12.64
N GLU A 43 -1.14 2.11 13.61
CA GLU A 43 -2.40 2.81 13.52
C GLU A 43 -2.20 4.34 13.49
N PRO A 44 -3.14 5.09 12.87
CA PRO A 44 -3.14 6.54 12.95
C PRO A 44 -3.17 7.05 14.40
N ASN A 45 -2.43 8.13 14.65
CA ASN A 45 -2.38 8.76 15.97
C ASN A 45 -3.70 9.52 16.24
N PRO A 46 -4.43 9.23 17.32
CA PRO A 46 -5.66 9.95 17.68
C PRO A 46 -5.48 11.46 17.87
N ASP A 47 -4.32 11.91 18.36
CA ASP A 47 -4.01 13.34 18.56
C ASP A 47 -3.73 14.08 17.25
N PHE A 48 -3.43 13.33 16.18
CA PHE A 48 -3.12 13.84 14.86
C PHE A 48 -3.89 13.01 13.81
N PRO A 49 -5.23 13.18 13.74
CA PRO A 49 -6.05 12.35 12.89
C PRO A 49 -5.76 12.58 11.39
N PRO A 50 -5.94 11.57 10.53
CA PRO A 50 -5.85 11.73 9.09
C PRO A 50 -6.89 12.73 8.54
N ASN A 51 -6.60 13.29 7.38
CA ASN A 51 -7.52 14.18 6.66
C ASN A 51 -8.77 13.42 6.20
N HIS A 52 -9.91 13.73 6.80
CA HIS A 52 -11.17 13.05 6.58
C HIS A 52 -11.62 13.03 5.10
N ASN A 53 -11.50 14.15 4.39
CA ASN A 53 -11.90 14.24 2.98
C ASN A 53 -11.07 13.29 2.12
N VAL A 54 -9.77 13.15 2.42
CA VAL A 54 -8.87 12.28 1.67
C VAL A 54 -9.14 10.81 2.00
N VAL A 55 -9.48 10.50 3.25
CA VAL A 55 -9.92 9.14 3.65
C VAL A 55 -11.19 8.74 2.90
N GLU A 56 -12.17 9.63 2.84
CA GLU A 56 -13.41 9.39 2.07
C GLU A 56 -13.09 9.21 0.58
N ALA A 57 -12.25 10.08 0.02
CA ALA A 57 -11.80 10.00 -1.36
C ALA A 57 -11.08 8.69 -1.71
N MET A 58 -10.32 8.09 -0.79
CA MET A 58 -9.71 6.77 -1.01
C MET A 58 -10.77 5.69 -1.27
N SER A 59 -11.98 5.85 -0.74
CA SER A 59 -13.10 4.92 -0.90
C SER A 59 -14.01 5.30 -2.08
N ASP A 60 -13.74 6.40 -2.79
CA ASP A 60 -14.55 6.86 -3.92
C ASP A 60 -14.60 5.78 -5.03
N PRO A 61 -15.76 5.52 -5.64
CA PRO A 61 -15.88 4.50 -6.70
C PRO A 61 -14.92 4.70 -7.88
N GLN A 62 -14.60 5.94 -8.24
CA GLN A 62 -13.62 6.26 -9.27
C GLN A 62 -12.21 5.85 -8.85
N VAL A 63 -11.82 6.14 -7.61
CA VAL A 63 -10.53 5.72 -7.05
C VAL A 63 -10.47 4.19 -6.95
N GLN A 64 -11.51 3.55 -6.45
CA GLN A 64 -11.59 2.10 -6.31
C GLN A 64 -11.55 1.36 -7.66
N LYS A 65 -12.00 1.99 -8.75
CA LYS A 65 -11.83 1.46 -10.10
C LYS A 65 -10.35 1.45 -10.51
N MET A 66 -9.62 2.54 -10.23
CA MET A 66 -8.17 2.67 -10.50
C MET A 66 -7.31 1.80 -9.58
N VAL A 67 -7.75 1.53 -8.35
CA VAL A 67 -7.06 0.62 -7.42
C VAL A 67 -7.03 -0.81 -7.97
N LYS A 68 -8.09 -1.24 -8.67
CA LYS A 68 -8.22 -2.59 -9.22
C LYS A 68 -7.39 -2.82 -10.49
N ASP A 69 -7.05 -1.76 -11.23
CA ASP A 69 -6.25 -1.86 -12.45
C ASP A 69 -4.79 -1.50 -12.18
N VAL A 70 -3.99 -2.48 -11.77
CA VAL A 70 -2.55 -2.28 -11.51
C VAL A 70 -1.71 -2.22 -12.79
N THR A 71 -2.31 -2.51 -13.96
CA THR A 71 -1.58 -2.64 -15.24
C THR A 71 -1.56 -1.35 -16.04
N CYS A 72 -2.58 -0.50 -15.85
CA CYS A 72 -2.64 0.86 -16.37
C CYS A 72 -2.10 1.81 -15.28
N ALA A 73 -1.18 2.71 -15.62
CA ALA A 73 -0.46 3.53 -14.64
C ALA A 73 -1.35 4.59 -13.95
N ASP A 74 -2.19 4.17 -12.99
CA ASP A 74 -3.16 5.07 -12.32
C ASP A 74 -2.66 5.64 -10.98
N CYS A 75 -1.47 5.31 -10.51
CA CYS A 75 -0.98 5.83 -9.21
C CYS A 75 -0.83 7.36 -9.22
N SER A 76 -0.41 7.95 -10.35
CA SER A 76 -0.38 9.40 -10.53
C SER A 76 -1.77 10.04 -10.53
N ASP A 77 -2.76 9.36 -11.11
CA ASP A 77 -4.14 9.86 -11.22
C ASP A 77 -4.86 9.76 -9.88
N ILE A 78 -4.68 8.66 -9.15
CA ILE A 78 -5.11 8.51 -7.75
C ILE A 78 -4.46 9.62 -6.91
N ALA A 79 -3.13 9.79 -6.98
CA ALA A 79 -2.44 10.81 -6.18
C ALA A 79 -2.91 12.24 -6.51
N ALA A 80 -3.18 12.53 -7.79
CA ALA A 80 -3.69 13.82 -8.22
C ALA A 80 -5.14 14.07 -7.75
N TYR A 81 -5.99 13.03 -7.79
CA TYR A 81 -7.35 13.08 -7.26
C TYR A 81 -7.34 13.36 -5.76
N LEU A 82 -6.58 12.57 -4.99
CA LEU A 82 -6.47 12.75 -3.53
C LEU A 82 -5.90 14.13 -3.15
N TYR A 83 -4.91 14.63 -3.90
CA TYR A 83 -4.39 15.99 -3.72
C TYR A 83 -5.45 17.07 -3.92
N LYS A 84 -6.36 16.88 -4.88
CA LYS A 84 -7.48 17.80 -5.13
C LYS A 84 -8.48 17.76 -3.96
N GLU A 85 -8.84 16.57 -3.49
CA GLU A 85 -9.77 16.40 -2.35
C GLU A 85 -9.21 16.95 -1.03
N ALA A 86 -7.88 16.98 -0.90
CA ALA A 86 -7.20 17.67 0.19
C ALA A 86 -7.26 19.21 0.12
N GLY A 87 -7.95 19.77 -0.88
CA GLY A 87 -7.95 21.21 -1.16
C GLY A 87 -6.57 21.71 -1.59
N GLN A 88 -5.81 20.86 -2.29
CA GLN A 88 -4.46 21.16 -2.78
C GLN A 88 -3.47 21.52 -1.66
N LYS A 89 -3.62 20.88 -0.50
CA LYS A 89 -2.70 20.97 0.63
C LYS A 89 -1.93 19.67 0.76
N GLY A 90 -0.68 19.73 1.20
CA GLY A 90 0.22 18.57 1.26
C GLY A 90 1.10 18.50 0.02
N ALA A 91 1.44 17.30 -0.42
CA ALA A 91 2.30 17.09 -1.59
C ALA A 91 2.04 15.73 -2.24
N ILE A 92 2.34 15.63 -3.54
CA ILE A 92 2.51 14.33 -4.21
C ILE A 92 3.97 13.90 -4.05
N LEU A 93 4.19 12.74 -3.46
CA LEU A 93 5.49 12.09 -3.38
C LEU A 93 5.68 11.26 -4.65
N ASN A 94 6.69 11.62 -5.44
CA ASN A 94 7.14 10.85 -6.59
C ASN A 94 8.35 10.00 -6.19
N VAL A 95 8.19 8.68 -6.23
CA VAL A 95 9.23 7.70 -5.94
C VAL A 95 9.79 7.15 -7.24
N LYS A 96 11.12 7.13 -7.37
CA LYS A 96 11.83 6.51 -8.48
C LYS A 96 12.89 5.55 -7.96
N PRO A 97 13.08 4.39 -8.59
CA PRO A 97 14.15 3.47 -8.21
C PRO A 97 15.51 4.07 -8.58
N ALA A 98 16.56 3.70 -7.83
CA ALA A 98 17.93 4.06 -8.19
C ALA A 98 18.36 3.42 -9.52
N LEU A 99 17.88 2.20 -9.79
CA LEU A 99 18.08 1.48 -11.04
C LEU A 99 16.81 1.56 -11.91
N ARG A 100 16.97 1.89 -13.18
CA ARG A 100 15.84 2.06 -14.12
C ARG A 100 14.95 0.82 -14.14
N ASN A 101 13.63 1.02 -14.02
CA ASN A 101 12.61 -0.04 -14.04
C ASN A 101 12.85 -1.13 -12.98
N ASN A 102 13.34 -0.75 -11.79
CA ASN A 102 13.61 -1.68 -10.70
C ASN A 102 12.97 -1.19 -9.39
N LEU A 103 11.76 -0.63 -9.47
CA LEU A 103 10.97 -0.29 -8.29
C LEU A 103 10.05 -1.45 -7.92
N ASN A 104 10.07 -1.81 -6.64
CA ASN A 104 9.19 -2.78 -6.01
C ASN A 104 8.18 -2.05 -5.14
N VAL A 105 6.88 -2.26 -5.38
CA VAL A 105 5.78 -1.61 -4.67
C VAL A 105 4.80 -2.68 -4.21
N LEU A 106 4.31 -2.58 -2.99
CA LEU A 106 3.24 -3.46 -2.52
C LEU A 106 1.91 -2.92 -3.06
N GLU A 107 1.28 -3.63 -3.99
CA GLU A 107 -0.04 -3.26 -4.53
C GLU A 107 -1.01 -4.42 -4.37
N ASN A 108 -2.16 -4.17 -3.75
CA ASN A 108 -3.24 -5.13 -3.51
C ASN A 108 -2.74 -6.45 -2.87
N GLY A 109 -1.79 -6.34 -1.93
CA GLY A 109 -1.19 -7.48 -1.22
C GLY A 109 -0.09 -8.22 -1.98
N VAL A 110 0.23 -7.81 -3.22
CA VAL A 110 1.28 -8.40 -4.05
C VAL A 110 2.45 -7.44 -4.17
N LEU A 111 3.68 -7.93 -4.02
CA LEU A 111 4.87 -7.11 -4.26
C LEU A 111 5.12 -7.04 -5.78
N GLU A 112 4.55 -6.03 -6.41
CA GLU A 112 4.73 -5.71 -7.82
C GLU A 112 6.16 -5.22 -8.07
N LYS A 113 6.82 -5.80 -9.07
CA LYS A 113 8.24 -5.56 -9.35
C LYS A 113 8.45 -4.88 -10.68
N ARG A 114 9.61 -4.21 -10.82
CA ARG A 114 10.07 -3.58 -12.06
C ARG A 114 9.23 -2.39 -12.51
N GLN A 115 8.57 -1.71 -11.57
CA GLN A 115 7.89 -0.45 -11.85
C GLN A 115 8.92 0.66 -12.17
N THR A 116 8.49 1.67 -12.92
CA THR A 116 9.35 2.79 -13.34
C THR A 116 9.33 3.95 -12.36
N TYR A 117 8.20 4.18 -11.71
CA TYR A 117 7.98 5.15 -10.65
C TYR A 117 6.70 4.78 -9.88
N HIS A 118 6.50 5.38 -8.71
CA HIS A 118 5.24 5.34 -7.97
C HIS A 118 4.90 6.73 -7.46
N GLN A 119 3.62 7.12 -7.50
CA GLN A 119 3.16 8.41 -7.00
C GLN A 119 2.07 8.22 -5.96
N VAL A 120 2.22 8.93 -4.85
CA VAL A 120 1.26 8.88 -3.74
C VAL A 120 1.02 10.28 -3.19
N TYR A 121 -0.18 10.51 -2.66
CA TYR A 121 -0.48 11.74 -1.94
C TYR A 121 -0.06 11.62 -0.47
N SER A 122 0.50 12.71 0.08
CA SER A 122 0.79 12.87 1.50
C SER A 122 0.36 14.24 2.00
N ASP A 123 -0.24 14.29 3.19
CA ASP A 123 -0.54 15.54 3.90
C ASP A 123 0.65 16.02 4.78
N GLY A 124 1.77 15.28 4.76
CA GLY A 124 2.97 15.50 5.55
C GLY A 124 3.08 14.61 6.79
N GLN A 125 1.98 14.00 7.23
CA GLN A 125 1.92 13.10 8.39
C GLN A 125 1.59 11.67 7.95
N TYR A 126 0.65 11.54 7.02
CA TYR A 126 0.18 10.28 6.46
C TYR A 126 0.39 10.23 4.96
N VAL A 127 0.59 9.01 4.47
CA VAL A 127 0.54 8.67 3.06
C VAL A 127 -0.80 7.98 2.79
N TYR A 128 -1.47 8.43 1.72
CA TYR A 128 -2.76 7.92 1.27
C TYR A 128 -2.52 7.16 -0.02
N ASP A 129 -2.30 5.85 0.11
CA ASP A 129 -1.99 4.94 -0.99
C ASP A 129 -2.97 3.76 -0.95
N PRO A 130 -4.12 3.87 -1.64
CA PRO A 130 -5.19 2.88 -1.57
C PRO A 130 -4.84 1.53 -2.20
N ARG A 131 -3.73 1.44 -2.96
CA ARG A 131 -3.21 0.17 -3.47
C ARG A 131 -2.32 -0.53 -2.43
N VAL A 132 -1.66 0.23 -1.55
CA VAL A 132 -0.89 -0.34 -0.43
C VAL A 132 -1.79 -0.67 0.77
N SER A 133 -2.74 0.21 1.10
CA SER A 133 -3.59 0.11 2.29
C SER A 133 -4.90 0.86 2.09
N SER A 134 -6.02 0.27 2.52
CA SER A 134 -7.31 0.98 2.52
C SER A 134 -7.40 2.10 3.58
N ARG A 135 -6.46 2.12 4.54
CA ARG A 135 -6.34 3.13 5.60
C ARG A 135 -5.11 4.03 5.35
N PRO A 136 -5.13 5.30 5.81
CA PRO A 136 -3.95 6.15 5.79
C PRO A 136 -2.80 5.53 6.59
N VAL A 137 -1.60 5.58 6.01
CA VAL A 137 -0.41 4.97 6.61
C VAL A 137 0.46 6.08 7.18
N PRO A 138 0.94 5.99 8.44
CA PRO A 138 1.91 6.94 8.95
C PRO A 138 3.11 7.05 8.00
N GLN A 139 3.47 8.27 7.59
CA GLN A 139 4.46 8.47 6.53
C GLN A 139 5.79 7.78 6.83
N GLY A 140 6.22 7.76 8.10
CA GLY A 140 7.43 7.06 8.52
C GLY A 140 7.39 5.55 8.28
N ASP A 141 6.20 4.92 8.35
CA ASP A 141 6.02 3.49 8.10
C ASP A 141 5.98 3.19 6.61
N TRP A 142 5.28 4.01 5.82
CA TRP A 142 5.27 3.91 4.37
C TRP A 142 6.68 4.10 3.79
N LEU A 143 7.47 5.04 4.31
CA LEU A 143 8.87 5.23 3.93
C LEU A 143 9.75 4.03 4.28
N GLN A 144 9.53 3.40 5.43
CA GLN A 144 10.23 2.17 5.81
C GLN A 144 9.87 1.01 4.87
N LEU A 145 8.59 0.85 4.52
CA LEU A 145 8.14 -0.12 3.52
C LEU A 145 8.89 0.07 2.21
N MET A 146 8.83 1.27 1.63
CA MET A 146 9.43 1.55 0.34
C MET A 146 10.95 1.36 0.33
N LYS A 147 11.66 1.70 1.41
CA LYS A 147 13.10 1.43 1.52
C LYS A 147 13.40 -0.05 1.74
N GLY A 148 12.60 -0.74 2.55
CA GLY A 148 12.78 -2.15 2.87
C GLY A 148 12.52 -3.09 1.70
N THR A 149 11.61 -2.73 0.79
CA THR A 149 11.33 -3.50 -0.44
C THR A 149 12.27 -3.17 -1.59
N ASN A 150 13.05 -2.08 -1.49
CA ASN A 150 13.97 -1.59 -2.51
C ASN A 150 15.39 -1.39 -1.95
N PRO A 151 16.14 -2.48 -1.69
CA PRO A 151 17.48 -2.40 -1.09
C PRO A 151 18.51 -1.70 -1.97
N ASP A 152 18.31 -1.70 -3.30
CA ASP A 152 19.14 -0.97 -4.27
C ASP A 152 18.99 0.56 -4.16
N GLY A 153 18.02 1.02 -3.39
CA GLY A 153 17.76 2.43 -3.13
C GLY A 153 16.66 3.03 -4.00
N ILE A 154 16.05 4.07 -3.46
CA ILE A 154 15.01 4.87 -4.11
C ILE A 154 15.31 6.36 -3.89
N SER A 155 14.80 7.18 -4.81
CA SER A 155 14.74 8.63 -4.67
C SER A 155 13.29 9.05 -4.50
N ILE A 156 13.06 10.02 -3.61
CA ILE A 156 11.71 10.54 -3.32
C ILE A 156 11.76 12.06 -3.48
N SER A 157 10.87 12.60 -4.30
CA SER A 157 10.75 14.04 -4.55
C SER A 157 9.30 14.49 -4.41
N LYS A 158 9.07 15.69 -3.92
CA LYS A 158 7.74 16.32 -3.94
C LYS A 158 7.54 17.02 -5.28
N ILE A 159 6.38 16.83 -5.92
CA ILE A 159 6.12 17.35 -7.28
C ILE A 159 4.88 18.26 -7.40
N LYS A 160 4.13 18.44 -6.32
CA LYS A 160 3.06 19.43 -6.16
C LYS A 160 3.12 19.97 -4.73
#